data_AF-A0A395RKB5-F1
#
_entry.id   AF-A0A395RKB5-F1
#
_cell.length_a   1.000
_cell.length_b   1.000
_cell.length_c   1.000
_cell.angle_alpha   90.00
_cell.angle_beta   90.00
_cell.angle_gamma   90.00
#
_symmetry.space_group_name_H-M   'P 1'
#
loop_
_entity.id
_entity.type
_entity.pdbx_description
1 polymer ?
#
loop_
_entity_poly.entity_id
_entity_poly.type
_entity_poly.pdbx_seq_one_letter_code
_entity_poly.pdbx_strand_id
1 'polypeptide(L)'
;MDNSLILAVSIAQAVEADAELIEQLRQEDQIARDAMLAKAIESDPLASFQSAPDQLSLDNEMLNTLRPFNVMPTAKGDGNMEDGDIFGGWDIDSEATVQSSTEEATTDLDHVNTKQCVACQDDFPDTQTFEASCSHYWCQACLVRRIEDSIKNESLFPPACCLPFPIKTGKFISQDMFDRYQEKSIEFETTDRTYCRDAACSAFILPQSIEGGIGRCPQCDEQTCALCKKDPHEDVCPQDSTAQAVLRLAEAEGWRRCGKCNHLIELNTGCYHIRLLPASLLNMLILLYKQHATTLFIVEYVAGTNVKGVKKRIMHLSFVAGIVKWIYAIRVATNSENSDKVLSE
;
A
#
# COMPACT_ATOMS: atom_id res chain seq x y z
N MET A 1 21.77 -9.13 29.39
CA MET A 1 20.34 -9.33 29.08
C MET A 1 20.27 -9.60 27.59
N ASP A 2 19.45 -10.57 27.17
CA ASP A 2 19.34 -10.96 25.76
C ASP A 2 18.55 -9.88 24.98
N ASN A 3 19.05 -9.45 23.82
CA ASN A 3 18.35 -8.49 22.96
C ASN A 3 17.00 -9.05 22.47
N SER A 4 16.91 -10.36 22.31
CA SER A 4 15.68 -11.08 21.92
C SER A 4 14.59 -10.93 22.99
N LEU A 5 14.98 -10.99 24.27
CA LEU A 5 14.07 -10.78 25.39
C LEU A 5 13.58 -9.32 25.44
N ILE A 6 14.47 -8.35 25.23
CA ILE A 6 14.12 -6.92 25.22
C ILE A 6 13.10 -6.63 24.11
N LEU A 7 13.29 -7.20 22.92
CA LEU A 7 12.34 -7.06 21.81
C LEU A 7 10.98 -7.68 22.15
N ALA A 8 10.95 -8.90 22.71
CA ALA A 8 9.71 -9.56 23.11
C ALA A 8 8.93 -8.77 24.17
N VAL A 9 9.62 -8.24 25.19
CA VAL A 9 9.03 -7.34 26.22
C VAL A 9 8.42 -6.10 25.56
N SER A 10 9.15 -5.45 24.65
CA SER A 10 8.69 -4.23 23.98
C SER A 10 7.46 -4.47 23.10
N ILE A 11 7.37 -5.64 22.44
CA ILE A 11 6.20 -6.00 21.64
C ILE A 11 4.99 -6.28 22.55
N ALA A 12 5.18 -7.05 23.63
CA ALA A 12 4.10 -7.33 24.59
C ALA A 12 3.53 -6.04 25.20
N GLN A 13 4.39 -5.10 25.63
CA GLN A 13 3.98 -3.82 26.18
C GLN A 13 3.24 -2.93 25.16
N ALA A 14 3.62 -2.96 23.89
CA ALA A 14 2.90 -2.24 22.83
C ALA A 14 1.49 -2.84 22.62
N VAL A 15 1.38 -4.18 22.54
CA VAL A 15 0.08 -4.86 22.38
C VAL A 15 -0.84 -4.65 23.58
N GLU A 16 -0.31 -4.61 24.81
CA GLU A 16 -1.10 -4.29 26.01
C GLU A 16 -1.54 -2.82 26.04
N ALA A 17 -0.68 -1.88 25.65
CA ALA A 17 -1.01 -0.46 25.59
C ALA A 17 -2.06 -0.13 24.52
N ASP A 18 -1.98 -0.80 23.36
CA ASP A 18 -2.87 -0.58 22.23
C ASP A 18 -4.12 -1.48 22.26
N ALA A 19 -4.34 -2.27 23.32
CA ALA A 19 -5.41 -3.28 23.38
C ALA A 19 -6.82 -2.73 23.09
N GLU A 20 -7.17 -1.56 23.62
CA GLU A 20 -8.46 -0.91 23.34
C GLU A 20 -8.59 -0.45 21.88
N LEU A 21 -7.50 0.03 21.29
CA LEU A 21 -7.45 0.47 19.88
C LEU A 21 -7.52 -0.72 18.93
N ILE A 22 -6.83 -1.82 19.24
CA ILE A 22 -6.89 -3.07 18.50
C ILE A 22 -8.33 -3.60 18.47
N GLU A 23 -9.05 -3.56 19.60
CA GLU A 23 -10.44 -4.00 19.67
C GLU A 23 -11.39 -3.07 18.90
N GLN A 24 -11.20 -1.74 18.97
CA GLN A 24 -11.96 -0.79 18.15
C GLN A 24 -11.76 -1.06 16.65
N LEU A 25 -10.52 -1.25 16.20
CA LEU A 25 -10.22 -1.58 14.80
C LEU A 25 -10.89 -2.90 14.39
N ARG A 26 -10.86 -3.95 15.22
CA ARG A 26 -11.57 -5.22 14.94
C ARG A 26 -13.08 -5.03 14.77
N GLN A 27 -13.69 -4.15 15.54
CA GLN A 27 -15.11 -3.84 15.48
C GLN A 27 -15.47 -3.02 14.22
N GLU A 28 -14.68 -2.00 13.86
CA GLU A 28 -14.86 -1.26 12.60
C GLU A 28 -14.74 -2.18 11.38
N ASP A 29 -13.75 -3.07 11.39
CA ASP A 29 -13.51 -4.08 10.35
C ASP A 29 -14.69 -5.06 10.23
N GLN A 30 -15.33 -5.40 11.37
CA GLN A 30 -16.52 -6.25 11.40
C GLN A 30 -17.75 -5.51 10.88
N ILE A 31 -17.98 -4.26 11.29
CA ILE A 31 -19.07 -3.41 10.79
C ILE A 31 -18.95 -3.21 9.27
N ALA A 32 -17.72 -3.03 8.76
CA ALA A 32 -17.46 -2.94 7.32
C ALA A 32 -17.82 -4.24 6.58
N ARG A 33 -17.44 -5.41 7.13
CA ARG A 33 -17.84 -6.72 6.58
C ARG A 33 -19.34 -6.94 6.60
N ASP A 34 -20.01 -6.63 7.71
CA ASP A 34 -21.45 -6.80 7.87
C ASP A 34 -22.22 -5.87 6.91
N ALA A 35 -21.72 -4.64 6.68
CA ALA A 35 -22.27 -3.72 5.68
C ALA A 35 -22.08 -4.22 4.24
N MET A 36 -20.94 -4.85 3.91
CA MET A 36 -20.74 -5.51 2.61
C MET A 36 -21.69 -6.69 2.43
N LEU A 37 -21.89 -7.52 3.46
CA LEU A 37 -22.82 -8.64 3.44
C LEU A 37 -24.27 -8.17 3.22
N ALA A 38 -24.72 -7.16 3.97
CA ALA A 38 -26.06 -6.59 3.82
C ALA A 38 -26.33 -6.09 2.40
N LYS A 39 -25.36 -5.38 1.81
CA LYS A 39 -25.44 -4.91 0.41
C LYS A 39 -25.43 -6.05 -0.61
N ALA A 40 -24.71 -7.15 -0.34
CA ALA A 40 -24.74 -8.33 -1.20
C ALA A 40 -26.10 -9.03 -1.17
N ILE A 41 -26.70 -9.21 0.02
CA ILE A 41 -28.03 -9.81 0.22
C ILE A 41 -29.12 -8.96 -0.46
N GLU A 42 -29.01 -7.63 -0.43
CA GLU A 42 -29.92 -6.73 -1.15
C GLU A 42 -29.87 -6.93 -2.68
N SER A 43 -28.69 -7.29 -3.21
CA SER A 43 -28.50 -7.51 -4.65
C SER A 43 -28.87 -8.92 -5.15
N ASP A 44 -28.70 -9.97 -4.33
CA ASP A 44 -29.10 -11.35 -4.65
C ASP A 44 -29.48 -12.13 -3.37
N PRO A 45 -30.78 -12.41 -3.14
CA PRO A 45 -31.25 -13.20 -2.01
C PRO A 45 -30.79 -14.67 -1.99
N LEU A 46 -30.21 -15.19 -3.07
CA LEU A 46 -29.70 -16.56 -3.18
C LEU A 46 -28.17 -16.66 -3.08
N ALA A 47 -27.49 -15.57 -2.73
CA ALA A 47 -26.04 -15.55 -2.53
C ALA A 47 -25.60 -16.49 -1.38
N SER A 48 -25.21 -17.72 -1.75
CA SER A 48 -24.64 -18.70 -0.84
C SER A 48 -23.22 -18.30 -0.47
N PHE A 49 -23.06 -17.72 0.72
CA PHE A 49 -21.74 -17.45 1.28
C PHE A 49 -21.25 -18.64 2.08
N GLN A 50 -20.08 -19.15 1.69
CA GLN A 50 -19.26 -19.96 2.59
C GLN A 50 -18.87 -19.08 3.78
N SER A 51 -19.08 -19.57 4.99
CA SER A 51 -18.42 -19.02 6.18
C SER A 51 -16.91 -19.23 6.03
N ALA A 52 -16.22 -18.22 5.50
CA ALA A 52 -14.77 -18.13 5.52
C ALA A 52 -14.30 -18.21 6.99
N PRO A 53 -13.11 -18.78 7.25
CA PRO A 53 -12.82 -19.46 8.50
C PRO A 53 -12.96 -18.53 9.70
N ASP A 54 -13.35 -19.10 10.84
CA ASP A 54 -13.25 -18.46 12.14
C ASP A 54 -11.95 -17.66 12.22
N GLN A 55 -12.04 -16.39 12.64
CA GLN A 55 -10.89 -15.73 13.25
C GLN A 55 -10.32 -16.73 14.25
N LEU A 56 -9.01 -17.07 14.15
CA LEU A 56 -8.40 -18.13 14.94
C LEU A 56 -8.73 -17.96 16.42
N SER A 57 -9.82 -18.60 16.82
CA SER A 57 -10.30 -18.72 18.18
C SER A 57 -9.38 -19.75 18.77
N LEU A 58 -8.21 -19.28 19.23
CA LEU A 58 -7.37 -20.01 20.15
C LEU A 58 -8.30 -20.51 21.24
N ASP A 59 -8.57 -21.80 21.23
CA ASP A 59 -9.47 -22.40 22.20
C ASP A 59 -8.87 -22.24 23.59
N ASN A 60 -9.70 -22.43 24.62
CA ASN A 60 -9.24 -22.31 26.00
C ASN A 60 -8.13 -23.34 26.33
N GLU A 61 -7.93 -24.36 25.48
CA GLU A 61 -6.86 -25.34 25.60
C GLU A 61 -5.53 -24.75 25.11
N MET A 62 -5.45 -24.25 23.87
CA MET A 62 -4.29 -23.53 23.33
C MET A 62 -3.94 -22.29 24.16
N LEU A 63 -4.93 -21.51 24.62
CA LEU A 63 -4.71 -20.38 25.53
C LEU A 63 -4.04 -20.79 26.85
N ASN A 64 -4.41 -21.95 27.40
CA ASN A 64 -3.76 -22.49 28.59
C ASN A 64 -2.38 -23.11 28.30
N THR A 65 -2.15 -23.65 27.09
CA THR A 65 -0.82 -24.12 26.65
C THR A 65 0.16 -22.97 26.40
N LEU A 66 -0.33 -21.79 26.01
CA LEU A 66 0.50 -20.59 25.75
C LEU A 66 0.80 -19.78 27.02
N ARG A 67 -0.06 -19.84 28.05
CA ARG A 67 0.13 -19.14 29.34
C ARG A 67 1.51 -19.34 30.01
N PRO A 68 2.09 -20.55 30.09
CA PRO A 68 3.41 -20.78 30.67
C PRO A 68 4.55 -19.99 29.99
N PHE A 69 4.41 -19.69 28.70
CA PHE A 69 5.40 -18.92 27.94
C PHE A 69 5.27 -17.40 28.15
N ASN A 70 4.20 -16.92 28.78
CA ASN A 70 3.93 -15.49 29.00
C ASN A 70 4.41 -14.98 30.37
N VAL A 71 5.37 -15.65 31.01
CA VAL A 71 5.85 -15.29 32.36
C VAL A 71 7.06 -14.36 32.27
N MET A 72 6.83 -13.08 32.58
CA MET A 72 7.89 -12.11 32.87
C MET A 72 8.54 -12.42 34.23
N PRO A 73 9.89 -12.38 34.36
CA PRO A 73 10.54 -12.53 35.67
C PRO A 73 10.38 -11.24 36.50
N THR A 74 9.54 -11.28 37.54
CA THR A 74 9.44 -10.19 38.51
C THR A 74 10.52 -10.30 39.58
N ALA A 75 11.38 -9.28 39.69
CA ALA A 75 12.51 -9.31 40.61
C ALA A 75 12.17 -8.78 42.01
N LYS A 76 11.97 -9.70 42.98
CA LYS A 76 12.30 -9.64 44.44
C LYS A 76 11.20 -10.25 45.33
N GLY A 77 11.59 -11.11 46.29
CA GLY A 77 10.73 -11.45 47.43
C GLY A 77 10.87 -12.88 47.98
N ASP A 78 12.04 -13.23 48.53
CA ASP A 78 12.31 -14.19 49.63
C ASP A 78 11.28 -15.32 49.95
N GLY A 79 11.65 -16.60 49.75
CA GLY A 79 10.93 -17.75 50.33
C GLY A 79 11.28 -19.13 49.75
N ASN A 80 11.69 -20.08 50.60
CA ASN A 80 12.12 -21.46 50.34
C ASN A 80 11.20 -22.36 49.46
N MET A 81 11.83 -23.28 48.70
CA MET A 81 11.44 -24.71 48.46
C MET A 81 10.10 -24.99 47.71
N GLU A 82 9.91 -26.02 46.87
CA GLU A 82 10.66 -27.25 46.53
C GLU A 82 10.68 -27.47 44.99
N ASP A 83 11.63 -28.26 44.46
CA ASP A 83 11.68 -28.66 43.05
C ASP A 83 10.63 -29.75 42.71
N GLY A 84 9.99 -29.68 41.53
CA GLY A 84 8.99 -30.66 41.08
C GLY A 84 8.85 -30.78 39.57
N ASP A 85 8.97 -32.01 39.05
CA ASP A 85 9.17 -32.32 37.62
C ASP A 85 7.90 -32.32 36.75
N ILE A 86 8.06 -31.81 35.52
CA ILE A 86 7.26 -32.08 34.30
C ILE A 86 8.26 -31.92 33.12
N PHE A 87 8.49 -32.85 32.18
CA PHE A 87 7.85 -34.13 31.82
C PHE A 87 8.89 -35.16 31.29
N GLY A 88 8.48 -36.41 31.03
CA GLY A 88 9.27 -37.42 30.31
C GLY A 88 9.40 -37.16 28.79
N GLY A 89 10.20 -37.89 28.01
CA GLY A 89 10.85 -39.17 28.28
C GLY A 89 10.27 -40.26 27.36
N TRP A 90 10.95 -40.56 26.25
CA TRP A 90 10.70 -41.71 25.36
C TRP A 90 12.05 -42.23 24.84
N ASP A 91 12.57 -43.25 25.51
CA ASP A 91 13.66 -44.10 25.00
C ASP A 91 13.07 -45.28 24.22
N ILE A 92 13.72 -45.68 23.12
CA ILE A 92 13.56 -47.00 22.51
C ILE A 92 14.96 -47.56 22.26
N ASP A 93 15.27 -48.66 22.96
CA ASP A 93 16.54 -49.35 22.93
C ASP A 93 16.75 -50.13 21.62
N SER A 94 17.99 -50.26 21.14
CA SER A 94 18.54 -51.46 20.44
C SER A 94 20.02 -51.31 20.07
N GLU A 95 20.88 -51.52 21.06
CA GLU A 95 22.06 -52.42 21.02
C GLU A 95 22.59 -52.94 19.66
N ALA A 96 23.89 -52.69 19.36
CA ALA A 96 24.82 -53.71 18.84
C ALA A 96 26.31 -53.26 18.75
N THR A 97 27.16 -53.94 19.52
CA THR A 97 28.51 -54.42 19.15
C THR A 97 29.64 -53.44 18.79
N VAL A 98 30.57 -53.25 19.72
CA VAL A 98 31.94 -52.74 19.48
C VAL A 98 32.95 -53.89 19.39
N GLN A 99 33.50 -54.13 18.20
CA GLN A 99 34.67 -54.98 17.89
C GLN A 99 35.27 -54.45 16.56
N SER A 100 36.58 -54.46 16.26
CA SER A 100 37.79 -54.86 16.99
C SER A 100 39.05 -54.31 16.28
N SER A 101 40.17 -54.21 17.02
CA SER A 101 41.58 -54.39 16.57
C SER A 101 42.24 -53.48 15.51
N THR A 102 43.28 -52.78 15.99
CA THR A 102 44.65 -52.62 15.44
C THR A 102 44.89 -51.99 14.06
N GLU A 103 45.56 -50.83 14.10
CA GLU A 103 46.69 -50.39 13.28
C GLU A 103 46.97 -51.10 11.94
N GLU A 104 46.88 -50.35 10.84
CA GLU A 104 48.01 -50.23 9.91
C GLU A 104 47.94 -48.87 9.19
N ALA A 105 49.06 -48.12 9.21
CA ALA A 105 49.12 -46.78 8.65
C ALA A 105 49.56 -46.81 7.19
N THR A 106 48.60 -46.78 6.26
CA THR A 106 48.86 -46.41 4.86
C THR A 106 48.47 -44.96 4.62
N THR A 107 49.42 -44.18 4.10
CA THR A 107 49.23 -42.76 3.79
C THR A 107 48.29 -42.60 2.59
N ASP A 108 46.99 -42.47 2.86
CA ASP A 108 46.01 -42.11 1.84
C ASP A 108 46.13 -40.64 1.46
N LEU A 109 46.11 -40.40 0.14
CA LEU A 109 46.08 -39.07 -0.46
C LEU A 109 44.76 -38.40 -0.11
N ASP A 110 44.79 -37.08 0.13
CA ASP A 110 43.65 -36.24 0.51
C ASP A 110 42.33 -36.71 -0.14
N HIS A 111 41.49 -37.40 0.63
CA HIS A 111 40.23 -37.93 0.11
C HIS A 111 39.25 -36.77 -0.03
N VAL A 112 39.29 -36.10 -1.18
CA VAL A 112 38.46 -34.94 -1.49
C VAL A 112 37.00 -35.37 -1.42
N ASN A 113 36.31 -34.97 -0.35
CA ASN A 113 34.88 -35.18 -0.15
C ASN A 113 34.12 -34.57 -1.34
N THR A 114 33.52 -35.41 -2.18
CA THR A 114 32.72 -35.02 -3.33
C THR A 114 31.22 -35.15 -3.03
N LYS A 115 30.42 -34.28 -3.65
CA LYS A 115 28.96 -34.30 -3.62
C LYS A 115 28.42 -34.38 -5.05
N GLN A 116 27.42 -35.22 -5.26
CA GLN A 116 26.77 -35.38 -6.56
C GLN A 116 25.81 -34.22 -6.84
N CYS A 117 25.88 -33.63 -8.03
CA CYS A 117 24.95 -32.58 -8.44
C CYS A 117 23.60 -33.16 -8.88
N VAL A 118 22.49 -32.69 -8.30
CA VAL A 118 21.13 -33.16 -8.64
C VAL A 118 20.71 -32.93 -10.10
N ALA A 119 21.35 -31.98 -10.80
CA ALA A 119 20.96 -31.57 -12.15
C ALA A 119 21.73 -32.28 -13.28
N CYS A 120 23.04 -32.50 -13.12
CA CYS A 120 23.87 -33.19 -14.12
C CYS A 120 24.32 -34.59 -13.70
N GLN A 121 24.11 -34.97 -12.43
CA GLN A 121 24.47 -36.26 -11.84
C GLN A 121 25.98 -36.54 -11.75
N ASP A 122 26.83 -35.57 -12.09
CA ASP A 122 28.29 -35.65 -11.88
C ASP A 122 28.67 -35.28 -10.43
N ASP A 123 29.80 -35.82 -9.97
CA ASP A 123 30.41 -35.54 -8.67
C ASP A 123 31.38 -34.35 -8.72
N PHE A 124 31.25 -33.44 -7.75
CA PHE A 124 32.09 -32.26 -7.60
C PHE A 124 32.67 -32.16 -6.19
N PRO A 125 33.87 -31.59 -6.00
CA PRO A 125 34.41 -31.37 -4.66
C PRO A 125 33.52 -30.41 -3.87
N ASP A 126 33.37 -30.65 -2.56
CA ASP A 126 32.51 -29.87 -1.65
C ASP A 126 32.70 -28.34 -1.80
N THR A 127 33.94 -27.90 -2.02
CA THR A 127 34.28 -26.48 -2.25
C THR A 127 33.68 -25.85 -3.51
N GLN A 128 33.17 -26.65 -4.47
CA GLN A 128 32.56 -26.22 -5.73
C GLN A 128 31.05 -26.53 -5.81
N THR A 129 30.48 -27.06 -4.72
CA THR A 129 29.05 -27.34 -4.62
C THR A 129 28.32 -26.33 -3.74
N PHE A 130 27.10 -26.00 -4.15
CA PHE A 130 26.14 -25.23 -3.40
C PHE A 130 25.11 -26.18 -2.78
N GLU A 131 24.94 -26.11 -1.46
CA GLU A 131 23.88 -26.83 -0.75
C GLU A 131 22.61 -25.97 -0.72
N ALA A 132 21.52 -26.50 -1.26
CA ALA A 132 20.21 -25.87 -1.20
C ALA A 132 19.55 -26.09 0.17
N SER A 133 18.57 -25.24 0.53
CA SER A 133 17.79 -25.38 1.78
C SER A 133 16.99 -26.69 1.92
N CYS A 134 16.96 -27.51 0.87
CA CYS A 134 16.40 -28.86 0.85
C CYS A 134 17.48 -29.96 0.77
N SER A 135 18.69 -29.67 1.29
CA SER A 135 19.91 -30.53 1.33
C SER A 135 20.39 -31.16 0.02
N HIS A 136 19.83 -30.75 -1.13
CA HIS A 136 20.31 -31.13 -2.45
C HIS A 136 21.50 -30.28 -2.89
N TYR A 137 22.52 -30.92 -3.47
CA TYR A 137 23.74 -30.28 -3.94
C TYR A 137 23.68 -29.89 -5.42
N TRP A 138 24.23 -28.72 -5.74
CA TRP A 138 24.30 -28.16 -7.09
C TRP A 138 25.73 -27.76 -7.42
N CYS A 139 26.25 -28.15 -8.59
CA CYS A 139 27.50 -27.60 -9.09
C CYS A 139 27.27 -26.17 -9.61
N GLN A 140 28.32 -25.34 -9.58
CA GLN A 140 28.24 -23.92 -9.98
C GLN A 140 27.57 -23.71 -11.34
N ALA A 141 27.96 -24.49 -12.36
CA ALA A 141 27.44 -24.34 -13.72
C ALA A 141 25.92 -24.63 -13.83
N CYS A 142 25.43 -25.63 -13.10
CA CYS A 142 24.01 -25.97 -13.10
C CYS A 142 23.18 -24.99 -12.26
N LEU A 143 23.71 -24.50 -11.13
CA LEU A 143 23.05 -23.45 -10.35
C LEU A 143 22.91 -22.15 -11.16
N VAL A 144 24.00 -21.70 -11.79
CA VAL A 144 24.02 -20.52 -12.66
C VAL A 144 22.99 -20.65 -13.78
N ARG A 145 22.99 -21.76 -14.51
CA ARG A 145 22.01 -22.02 -15.58
C ARG A 145 20.57 -21.98 -15.06
N ARG A 146 20.31 -22.61 -13.91
CA ARG A 146 18.97 -22.63 -13.28
C ARG A 146 18.48 -21.23 -12.90
N ILE A 147 19.37 -20.35 -12.43
CA ILE A 147 19.06 -18.94 -12.15
C ILE A 147 18.79 -18.18 -13.46
N GLU A 148 19.67 -18.32 -14.46
CA GLU A 148 19.48 -17.67 -15.77
C GLU A 148 18.19 -18.09 -16.49
N ASP A 149 17.80 -19.36 -16.37
CA ASP A 149 16.56 -19.87 -16.96
C ASP A 149 15.32 -19.30 -16.25
N SER A 150 15.39 -19.05 -14.94
CA SER A 150 14.33 -18.34 -14.18
C SER A 150 14.23 -16.85 -14.53
N ILE A 151 15.37 -16.20 -14.79
CA ILE A 151 15.45 -14.79 -15.24
C ILE A 151 14.80 -14.61 -16.62
N LYS A 152 14.87 -15.63 -17.49
CA LYS A 152 14.29 -15.62 -18.84
C LYS A 152 12.83 -16.08 -18.88
N ASN A 153 12.44 -17.01 -18.02
CA ASN A 153 11.12 -17.64 -18.05
C ASN A 153 10.41 -17.44 -16.71
N GLU A 154 9.36 -16.61 -16.71
CA GLU A 154 8.52 -16.33 -15.54
C GLU A 154 7.94 -17.59 -14.89
N SER A 155 7.61 -18.62 -15.67
CA SER A 155 7.12 -19.92 -15.15
C SER A 155 8.16 -20.74 -14.36
N LEU A 156 9.44 -20.35 -14.42
CA LEU A 156 10.53 -20.93 -13.64
C LEU A 156 10.99 -20.01 -12.51
N PHE A 157 10.29 -18.89 -12.28
CA PHE A 157 10.55 -17.92 -11.24
C PHE A 157 9.65 -18.17 -10.01
N PRO A 158 10.17 -18.10 -8.77
CA PRO A 158 11.57 -17.95 -8.40
C PRO A 158 12.40 -19.23 -8.63
N PRO A 159 13.73 -19.12 -8.85
CA PRO A 159 14.59 -20.27 -9.05
C PRO A 159 14.63 -21.16 -7.80
N ALA A 160 14.14 -22.38 -7.96
CA ALA A 160 13.98 -23.36 -6.89
C ALA A 160 14.56 -24.73 -7.28
N CYS A 161 14.91 -25.51 -6.25
CA CYS A 161 15.08 -26.96 -6.34
C CYS A 161 13.80 -27.65 -5.86
N CYS A 162 13.66 -27.87 -4.56
CA CYS A 162 12.38 -28.19 -3.90
C CYS A 162 11.82 -26.98 -3.13
N LEU A 163 12.71 -26.12 -2.65
CA LEU A 163 12.43 -24.81 -2.08
C LEU A 163 13.16 -23.73 -2.92
N PRO A 164 12.71 -22.46 -2.89
CA PRO A 164 13.42 -21.35 -3.50
C PRO A 164 14.85 -21.24 -2.98
N PHE A 165 15.81 -20.94 -3.86
CA PHE A 165 17.19 -20.76 -3.42
C PHE A 165 17.36 -19.41 -2.67
N PRO A 166 18.18 -19.36 -1.60
CA PRO A 166 18.57 -18.10 -0.98
C PRO A 166 19.60 -17.36 -1.87
N ILE A 167 19.12 -16.73 -2.95
CA ILE A 167 19.94 -15.96 -3.89
C ILE A 167 20.64 -14.80 -3.16
N LYS A 168 21.97 -14.84 -3.11
CA LYS A 168 22.85 -13.82 -2.52
C LYS A 168 24.17 -13.79 -3.30
N THR A 169 24.78 -12.62 -3.45
CA THR A 169 26.13 -12.50 -4.03
C THR A 169 27.14 -13.34 -3.25
N GLY A 170 28.00 -14.07 -3.94
CA GLY A 170 29.01 -14.93 -3.30
C GLY A 170 29.89 -15.65 -4.31
N LYS A 171 30.53 -16.76 -3.88
CA LYS A 171 31.45 -17.54 -4.72
C LYS A 171 30.80 -18.05 -6.02
N PHE A 172 29.52 -18.39 -5.97
CA PHE A 172 28.79 -19.03 -7.07
C PHE A 172 27.93 -18.06 -7.90
N ILE A 173 27.48 -16.95 -7.29
CA ILE A 173 26.56 -15.96 -7.90
C ILE A 173 27.29 -14.62 -7.95
N SER A 174 27.57 -14.14 -9.17
CA SER A 174 28.17 -12.83 -9.43
C SER A 174 27.21 -11.69 -9.10
N GLN A 175 27.74 -10.50 -8.81
CA GLN A 175 26.93 -9.31 -8.54
C GLN A 175 25.99 -8.98 -9.72
N ASP A 176 26.50 -8.99 -10.95
CA ASP A 176 25.69 -8.81 -12.19
C ASP A 176 24.47 -9.75 -12.26
N MET A 177 24.64 -11.02 -11.88
CA MET A 177 23.55 -12.00 -11.90
C MET A 177 22.54 -11.76 -10.78
N PHE A 178 23.02 -11.29 -9.62
CA PHE A 178 22.18 -10.89 -8.51
C PHE A 178 21.36 -9.63 -8.85
N ASP A 179 21.98 -8.62 -9.48
CA ASP A 179 21.32 -7.39 -9.91
C ASP A 179 20.24 -7.69 -10.96
N ARG A 180 20.57 -8.48 -12.00
CA ARG A 180 19.60 -8.95 -13.00
C ARG A 180 18.47 -9.79 -12.41
N TYR A 181 18.75 -10.57 -11.35
CA TYR A 181 17.72 -11.30 -10.61
C TYR A 181 16.77 -10.36 -9.86
N GLN A 182 17.28 -9.31 -9.21
CA GLN A 182 16.46 -8.31 -8.52
C GLN A 182 15.63 -7.46 -9.48
N GLU A 183 16.17 -7.03 -10.62
CA GLU A 183 15.41 -6.33 -11.65
C GLU A 183 14.23 -7.19 -12.14
N LYS A 184 14.47 -8.49 -12.35
CA LYS A 184 13.43 -9.45 -12.77
C LYS A 184 12.46 -9.84 -11.67
N SER A 185 12.87 -9.88 -10.40
CA SER A 185 11.92 -10.12 -9.30
C SER A 185 10.89 -9.00 -9.24
N ILE A 186 11.33 -7.74 -9.30
CA ILE A 186 10.44 -6.57 -9.32
C ILE A 186 9.55 -6.58 -10.57
N GLU A 187 10.09 -6.94 -11.74
CA GLU A 187 9.30 -7.07 -12.98
C GLU A 187 8.18 -8.11 -12.84
N PHE A 188 8.50 -9.32 -12.37
CA PHE A 188 7.51 -10.40 -12.27
C PHE A 188 6.50 -10.20 -11.12
N GLU A 189 6.94 -9.63 -9.99
CA GLU A 189 6.06 -9.26 -8.86
C GLU A 189 5.12 -8.08 -9.19
N THR A 190 5.45 -7.26 -10.20
CA THR A 190 4.59 -6.16 -10.64
C THR A 190 3.37 -6.69 -11.42
N THR A 191 2.16 -6.38 -10.96
CA THR A 191 0.90 -6.79 -11.61
C THR A 191 0.64 -6.05 -12.92
N ASP A 192 0.69 -4.71 -12.92
CA ASP A 192 0.49 -3.89 -14.13
C ASP A 192 1.84 -3.40 -14.70
N ARG A 193 2.55 -4.33 -15.33
CA ARG A 193 3.89 -4.07 -15.88
C ARG A 193 3.81 -3.03 -16.98
N THR A 194 4.72 -2.07 -16.95
CA THR A 194 4.88 -1.08 -18.03
C THR A 194 6.25 -1.29 -18.67
N TYR A 195 6.26 -1.56 -19.96
CA TYR A 195 7.47 -1.65 -20.76
C TYR A 195 7.60 -0.40 -21.63
N CYS A 196 8.81 -0.09 -22.08
CA CYS A 196 9.02 0.93 -23.09
C CYS A 196 8.21 0.59 -24.36
N ARG A 197 7.55 1.60 -24.94
CA ARG A 197 6.82 1.47 -26.21
C ARG A 197 7.70 1.06 -27.37
N ASP A 198 8.92 1.58 -27.45
CA ASP A 198 9.82 1.22 -28.54
C ASP A 198 10.11 -0.28 -28.46
N ALA A 199 9.71 -1.01 -29.50
CA ALA A 199 9.87 -2.44 -29.58
C ALA A 199 11.35 -2.87 -29.62
N ALA A 200 12.26 -2.01 -30.11
CA ALA A 200 13.69 -2.29 -30.08
C ALA A 200 14.28 -2.18 -28.67
N CYS A 201 13.80 -1.24 -27.86
CA CYS A 201 14.15 -1.10 -26.45
C CYS A 201 13.46 -2.15 -25.56
N SER A 202 12.12 -2.18 -25.56
CA SER A 202 11.25 -3.05 -24.75
C SER A 202 11.60 -3.14 -23.24
N ALA A 203 12.40 -2.22 -22.71
CA ALA A 203 12.89 -2.28 -21.33
C ALA A 203 11.74 -2.06 -20.32
N PHE A 204 11.77 -2.82 -19.22
CA PHE A 204 10.83 -2.65 -18.12
C PHE A 204 10.98 -1.28 -17.46
N ILE A 205 9.87 -0.61 -17.17
CA ILE A 205 9.80 0.67 -16.48
C ILE A 205 9.29 0.40 -15.07
N LEU A 206 10.15 0.66 -14.08
CA LEU A 206 9.83 0.49 -12.67
C LEU A 206 8.61 1.34 -12.28
N PRO A 207 7.66 0.82 -11.46
CA PRO A 207 6.47 1.57 -11.04
C PRO A 207 6.79 2.92 -10.38
N GLN A 208 7.90 3.01 -9.64
CA GLN A 208 8.39 4.24 -9.01
C GLN A 208 8.85 5.33 -10.01
N SER A 209 9.05 4.97 -11.28
CA SER A 209 9.44 5.88 -12.37
C SER A 209 8.25 6.30 -13.25
N ILE A 210 7.02 6.02 -12.78
CA ILE A 210 5.76 6.39 -13.44
C ILE A 210 5.13 7.56 -12.69
N GLU A 211 5.19 8.75 -13.28
CA GLU A 211 4.60 9.98 -12.73
C GLU A 211 3.39 10.39 -13.56
N GLY A 212 2.24 10.65 -12.93
CA GLY A 212 1.03 11.10 -13.63
C GLY A 212 0.51 10.13 -14.71
N GLY A 213 0.83 8.83 -14.61
CA GLY A 213 0.50 7.82 -15.62
C GLY A 213 1.46 7.78 -16.81
N ILE A 214 2.60 8.48 -16.75
CA ILE A 214 3.67 8.46 -17.77
C ILE A 214 4.95 7.91 -17.14
N GLY A 215 5.40 6.76 -17.62
CA GLY A 215 6.69 6.16 -17.25
C GLY A 215 7.81 6.65 -18.17
N ARG A 216 8.98 6.98 -17.61
CA ARG A 216 10.20 7.23 -18.41
C ARG A 216 11.05 5.98 -18.49
N CYS A 217 11.47 5.59 -19.70
CA CYS A 217 12.36 4.46 -19.89
C CYS A 217 13.78 4.76 -19.38
N PRO A 218 14.40 3.90 -18.55
CA PRO A 218 15.77 4.10 -18.06
C PRO A 218 16.87 3.83 -19.10
N GLN A 219 16.53 3.28 -20.29
CA GLN A 219 17.51 2.91 -21.33
C GLN A 219 17.54 3.89 -22.51
N CYS A 220 16.38 4.41 -22.95
CA CYS A 220 16.27 5.33 -24.09
C CYS A 220 15.67 6.70 -23.74
N ASP A 221 15.38 6.98 -22.47
CA ASP A 221 14.71 8.21 -21.97
C ASP A 221 13.29 8.48 -22.53
N GLU A 222 12.77 7.60 -23.39
CA GLU A 222 11.45 7.76 -24.00
C GLU A 222 10.32 7.58 -22.98
N GLN A 223 9.28 8.40 -23.11
CA GLN A 223 8.12 8.40 -22.23
C GLN A 223 7.02 7.49 -22.77
N THR A 224 6.48 6.61 -21.93
CA THR A 224 5.38 5.67 -22.25
C THR A 224 4.18 5.87 -21.34
N CYS A 225 2.96 5.92 -21.89
CA CYS A 225 1.75 5.94 -21.08
C CYS A 225 1.57 4.59 -20.37
N ALA A 226 1.49 4.58 -19.05
CA ALA A 226 1.35 3.37 -18.24
C ALA A 226 0.01 2.66 -18.47
N LEU A 227 -1.06 3.37 -18.86
CA LEU A 227 -2.38 2.78 -19.06
C LEU A 227 -2.54 2.12 -20.44
N CYS A 228 -2.21 2.83 -21.53
CA CYS A 228 -2.38 2.29 -22.88
C CYS A 228 -1.11 1.65 -23.48
N LYS A 229 0.03 1.75 -22.79
CA LYS A 229 1.37 1.30 -23.23
C LYS A 229 1.83 1.91 -24.58
N LYS A 230 1.24 3.06 -24.96
CA LYS A 230 1.49 3.83 -26.21
C LYS A 230 1.92 5.27 -25.91
N ASP A 231 1.87 6.12 -26.95
CA ASP A 231 2.01 7.59 -27.00
C ASP A 231 1.91 8.29 -25.62
N PRO A 232 2.86 9.10 -25.07
CA PRO A 232 2.47 9.94 -23.95
C PRO A 232 1.50 10.99 -24.52
N HIS A 233 0.35 11.17 -23.88
CA HIS A 233 -0.70 12.07 -24.35
C HIS A 233 -1.07 13.04 -23.25
N GLU A 234 -1.31 14.30 -23.61
CA GLU A 234 -1.71 15.36 -22.67
C GLU A 234 -3.20 15.27 -22.27
N ASP A 235 -4.00 14.59 -23.11
CA ASP A 235 -5.41 14.32 -22.88
C ASP A 235 -5.65 13.05 -22.03
N VAL A 236 -6.91 12.82 -21.67
CA VAL A 236 -7.34 11.61 -20.96
C VAL A 236 -7.07 10.38 -21.83
N CYS A 237 -6.48 9.33 -21.22
CA CYS A 237 -6.18 8.09 -21.91
C CYS A 237 -7.45 7.47 -22.54
N PRO A 238 -7.43 7.07 -23.83
CA PRO A 238 -8.55 6.35 -24.43
C PRO A 238 -8.85 4.98 -23.82
N GLN A 239 -7.91 4.41 -23.04
CA GLN A 239 -8.06 3.14 -22.32
C GLN A 239 -8.45 3.33 -20.84
N ASP A 240 -8.49 4.56 -20.33
CA ASP A 240 -8.98 4.83 -18.97
C ASP A 240 -10.52 4.83 -18.97
N SER A 241 -11.12 3.65 -18.78
CA SER A 241 -12.57 3.47 -18.80
C SER A 241 -13.29 4.35 -17.77
N THR A 242 -12.67 4.62 -16.62
CA THR A 242 -13.19 5.46 -15.55
C THR A 242 -13.22 6.93 -15.97
N ALA A 243 -12.09 7.47 -16.44
CA ALA A 243 -12.04 8.86 -16.89
C ALA A 243 -12.88 9.08 -18.16
N GLN A 244 -12.98 8.09 -19.06
CA GLN A 244 -13.91 8.12 -20.21
C GLN A 244 -15.38 8.04 -19.78
N ALA A 245 -15.72 7.39 -18.66
CA ALA A 245 -17.06 7.45 -18.09
C ALA A 245 -17.38 8.85 -17.53
N VAL A 246 -16.43 9.48 -16.82
CA VAL A 246 -16.57 10.86 -16.33
C VAL A 246 -16.72 11.85 -17.49
N LEU A 247 -15.99 11.68 -18.60
CA LEU A 247 -16.14 12.53 -19.78
C LEU A 247 -17.50 12.35 -20.48
N ARG A 248 -18.06 11.14 -20.52
CA ARG A 248 -19.41 10.90 -21.05
C ARG A 248 -20.51 11.48 -20.17
N LEU A 249 -20.37 11.38 -18.85
CA LEU A 249 -21.27 12.05 -17.90
C LEU A 249 -21.21 13.58 -18.08
N ALA A 250 -20.00 14.13 -18.17
CA ALA A 250 -19.80 15.55 -18.46
C ALA A 250 -20.46 16.00 -19.77
N GLU A 251 -20.41 15.20 -20.82
CA GLU A 251 -21.08 15.51 -22.09
C GLU A 251 -22.61 15.48 -21.96
N ALA A 252 -23.17 14.52 -21.21
CA ALA A 252 -24.60 14.44 -20.94
C ALA A 252 -25.13 15.62 -20.11
N GLU A 253 -24.39 16.03 -19.08
CA GLU A 253 -24.70 17.19 -18.22
C GLU A 253 -24.29 18.55 -18.84
N GLY A 254 -23.77 18.55 -20.07
CA GLY A 254 -23.33 19.77 -20.78
C GLY A 254 -22.09 20.46 -20.19
N TRP A 255 -21.37 19.80 -19.28
CA TRP A 255 -20.11 20.29 -18.72
C TRP A 255 -19.01 20.37 -19.79
N ARG A 256 -18.10 21.34 -19.66
CA ARG A 256 -17.05 21.60 -20.65
C ARG A 256 -15.68 21.64 -19.98
N ARG A 257 -14.65 21.10 -20.65
CA ARG A 257 -13.26 21.21 -20.16
C ARG A 257 -12.72 22.62 -20.38
N CYS A 258 -12.06 23.17 -19.37
CA CYS A 258 -11.35 24.44 -19.46
C CYS A 258 -10.09 24.30 -20.34
N GLY A 259 -10.01 24.99 -21.48
CA GLY A 259 -8.87 24.93 -22.40
C GLY A 259 -7.53 25.50 -21.88
N LYS A 260 -7.38 25.72 -20.58
CA LYS A 260 -6.11 26.10 -19.92
C LYS A 260 -5.70 25.18 -18.76
N CYS A 261 -6.66 24.57 -18.06
CA CYS A 261 -6.38 23.70 -16.91
C CYS A 261 -7.11 22.34 -16.96
N ASN A 262 -7.80 22.04 -18.07
CA ASN A 262 -8.49 20.79 -18.39
C ASN A 262 -9.53 20.28 -17.37
N HIS A 263 -9.84 21.06 -16.34
CA HIS A 263 -10.92 20.83 -15.39
C HIS A 263 -12.28 20.91 -16.07
N LEU A 264 -13.21 20.05 -15.63
CA LEU A 264 -14.61 20.12 -16.03
C LEU A 264 -15.30 21.30 -15.34
N ILE A 265 -16.09 22.05 -16.11
CA ILE A 265 -16.85 23.22 -15.67
C ILE A 265 -18.30 23.04 -16.12
N GLU A 266 -19.21 23.09 -15.16
CA GLU A 266 -20.65 23.22 -15.39
C GLU A 266 -21.01 24.67 -15.73
N LEU A 267 -21.87 24.88 -16.73
CA LEU A 267 -22.46 26.20 -17.03
C LEU A 267 -23.88 26.27 -16.45
N ASN A 268 -23.97 26.59 -15.15
CA ASN A 268 -25.27 26.68 -14.46
C ASN A 268 -26.13 27.84 -15.00
N THR A 269 -25.57 29.05 -15.11
CA THR A 269 -26.22 30.21 -15.77
C THR A 269 -25.17 31.17 -16.37
N GLY A 270 -25.46 31.81 -17.51
CA GLY A 270 -24.63 32.88 -18.07
C GLY A 270 -24.48 32.89 -19.60
N CYS A 271 -23.60 33.76 -20.09
CA CYS A 271 -23.25 33.87 -21.51
C CYS A 271 -22.03 32.99 -21.84
N TYR A 272 -22.03 32.33 -23.00
CA TYR A 272 -20.99 31.40 -23.47
C TYR A 272 -19.55 31.95 -23.53
N HIS A 273 -19.36 33.27 -23.37
CA HIS A 273 -18.04 33.89 -23.26
C HIS A 273 -17.44 33.73 -21.85
N ILE A 274 -16.89 32.55 -21.55
CA ILE A 274 -16.03 32.32 -20.38
C ILE A 274 -14.71 33.07 -20.59
N ARG A 275 -14.72 34.39 -20.34
CA ARG A 275 -13.50 35.19 -20.21
C ARG A 275 -12.99 35.03 -18.79
N LEU A 276 -11.84 34.36 -18.65
CA LEU A 276 -11.07 34.39 -17.41
C LEU A 276 -10.80 35.86 -17.05
N LEU A 277 -11.40 36.35 -15.95
CA LEU A 277 -11.11 37.67 -15.44
C LEU A 277 -9.61 37.70 -15.06
N PRO A 278 -8.79 38.57 -15.65
CA PRO A 278 -7.39 38.68 -15.26
C PRO A 278 -7.29 39.02 -13.78
N ALA A 279 -6.26 38.50 -13.09
CA ALA A 279 -6.09 38.67 -11.64
C ALA A 279 -6.08 40.14 -11.18
N SER A 280 -5.76 41.08 -12.09
CA SER A 280 -5.90 42.52 -11.87
C SER A 280 -7.33 42.97 -11.56
N LEU A 281 -8.35 42.39 -12.21
CA LEU A 281 -9.76 42.71 -11.94
C LEU A 281 -10.26 42.10 -10.63
N LEU A 282 -9.80 40.90 -10.27
CA LEU A 282 -10.11 40.29 -8.97
C LEU A 282 -9.49 41.13 -7.84
N ASN A 283 -8.23 41.55 -7.98
CA ASN A 283 -7.58 42.45 -7.03
C ASN A 283 -8.26 43.82 -6.97
N MET A 284 -8.69 44.40 -8.09
CA MET A 284 -9.50 45.63 -8.10
C MET A 284 -10.82 45.47 -7.34
N LEU A 285 -11.55 44.36 -7.53
CA LEU A 285 -12.80 44.09 -6.80
C LEU A 285 -12.57 43.89 -5.30
N ILE A 286 -11.51 43.18 -4.90
CA ILE A 286 -11.12 43.00 -3.50
C ILE A 286 -10.69 44.34 -2.87
N LEU A 287 -9.97 45.19 -3.61
CA LEU A 287 -9.59 46.53 -3.17
C LEU A 287 -10.81 47.44 -3.00
N LEU A 288 -11.72 47.48 -3.98
CA LEU A 288 -12.99 48.22 -3.89
C LEU A 288 -13.83 47.75 -2.69
N TYR A 289 -13.92 46.44 -2.44
CA TYR A 289 -14.59 45.90 -1.26
C TYR A 289 -13.92 46.36 0.05
N LYS A 290 -12.58 46.29 0.15
CA LYS A 290 -11.83 46.81 1.31
C LYS A 290 -11.96 48.32 1.48
N GLN A 291 -12.11 49.08 0.40
CA GLN A 291 -12.24 50.54 0.43
C GLN A 291 -13.65 50.98 0.86
N HIS A 292 -14.68 50.22 0.48
CA HIS A 292 -16.04 50.38 1.02
C HIS A 292 -16.17 49.91 2.48
N ALA A 293 -15.49 48.82 2.86
CA ALA A 293 -15.48 48.35 4.25
C ALA A 293 -14.77 49.33 5.21
N THR A 294 -13.64 49.91 4.80
CA THR A 294 -12.91 50.90 5.60
C THR A 294 -13.64 52.24 5.68
N THR A 295 -14.34 52.68 4.63
CA THR A 295 -15.20 53.88 4.72
C THR A 295 -16.43 53.67 5.62
N LEU A 296 -17.01 52.47 5.69
CA LEU A 296 -18.02 52.14 6.72
C LEU A 296 -17.44 52.26 8.13
N PHE A 297 -16.29 51.63 8.38
CA PHE A 297 -15.64 51.62 9.70
C PHE A 297 -15.25 53.02 10.19
N ILE A 298 -14.76 53.89 9.29
CA ILE A 298 -14.40 55.28 9.63
C ILE A 298 -15.65 56.11 9.96
N VAL A 299 -16.76 55.91 9.23
CA VAL A 299 -18.03 56.60 9.52
C VAL A 299 -18.61 56.16 10.87
N GLU A 300 -18.50 54.89 11.24
CA GLU A 300 -18.91 54.41 12.58
C GLU A 300 -17.99 54.92 13.69
N TYR A 301 -16.67 54.93 13.47
CA TYR A 301 -15.69 55.42 14.45
C TYR A 301 -15.84 56.93 14.74
N VAL A 302 -16.06 57.75 13.70
CA VAL A 302 -16.31 59.21 13.85
C VAL A 302 -17.71 59.49 14.41
N ALA A 303 -18.70 58.62 14.19
CA ALA A 303 -20.04 58.75 14.78
C ALA A 303 -20.10 58.40 16.29
N GLY A 304 -19.01 57.91 16.88
CA GLY A 304 -18.93 57.57 18.30
C GLY A 304 -18.95 58.76 19.27
N THR A 305 -18.75 60.00 18.80
CA THR A 305 -18.53 61.18 19.67
C THR A 305 -19.44 62.38 19.40
N ASN A 306 -20.73 62.19 19.10
CA ASN A 306 -21.72 63.22 19.46
C ASN A 306 -23.16 62.73 19.69
N VAL A 307 -23.72 63.12 20.83
CA VAL A 307 -25.10 62.83 21.21
C VAL A 307 -26.03 63.90 20.63
N LYS A 308 -26.64 63.63 19.45
CA LYS A 308 -27.94 64.15 18.95
C LYS A 308 -28.19 63.71 17.49
N GLY A 309 -29.00 62.67 17.25
CA GLY A 309 -29.26 62.23 15.87
C GLY A 309 -30.22 61.05 15.62
N VAL A 310 -31.13 60.73 16.56
CA VAL A 310 -31.86 59.46 16.56
C VAL A 310 -32.80 59.27 15.33
N LYS A 311 -33.32 60.34 14.72
CA LYS A 311 -34.33 60.23 13.64
C LYS A 311 -33.82 59.75 12.27
N LYS A 312 -32.51 59.80 11.98
CA LYS A 312 -31.98 59.32 10.67
C LYS A 312 -31.56 57.84 10.68
N ARG A 313 -31.44 57.21 11.85
CA ARG A 313 -31.00 55.80 12.00
C ARG A 313 -32.03 54.77 11.50
N ILE A 314 -33.33 55.10 11.54
CA ILE A 314 -34.40 54.13 11.25
C ILE A 314 -34.45 53.73 9.76
N MET A 315 -34.21 54.65 8.82
CA MET A 315 -34.24 54.33 7.38
C MET A 315 -33.07 53.44 6.92
N HIS A 316 -31.86 53.65 7.44
CA HIS A 316 -30.69 52.88 7.00
C HIS A 316 -30.71 51.42 7.50
N LEU A 317 -31.21 51.19 8.72
CA LEU A 317 -31.42 49.84 9.25
C LEU A 317 -32.41 49.03 8.41
N SER A 318 -33.47 49.66 7.89
CA SER A 318 -34.42 49.00 6.99
C SER A 318 -33.78 48.56 5.66
N PHE A 319 -32.85 49.35 5.11
CA PHE A 319 -32.17 49.01 3.85
C PHE A 319 -31.18 47.85 4.04
N VAL A 320 -30.38 47.87 5.10
CA VAL A 320 -29.44 46.78 5.43
C VAL A 320 -30.18 45.49 5.80
N ALA A 321 -31.27 45.57 6.57
CA ALA A 321 -32.12 44.41 6.85
C ALA A 321 -32.79 43.84 5.58
N GLY A 322 -33.12 44.69 4.61
CA GLY A 322 -33.60 44.27 3.29
C GLY A 322 -32.55 43.46 2.51
N ILE A 323 -31.30 43.94 2.46
CA ILE A 323 -30.19 43.25 1.79
C ILE A 323 -29.87 41.92 2.48
N VAL A 324 -29.81 41.88 3.82
CA VAL A 324 -29.57 40.64 4.56
C VAL A 324 -30.70 39.62 4.35
N LYS A 325 -31.97 40.06 4.32
CA LYS A 325 -33.09 39.17 3.96
C LYS A 325 -33.02 38.68 2.52
N TRP A 326 -32.58 39.51 1.57
CA TRP A 326 -32.42 39.12 0.17
C TRP A 326 -31.30 38.08 -0.01
N ILE A 327 -30.15 38.27 0.65
CA ILE A 327 -29.04 37.31 0.68
C ILE A 327 -29.47 35.99 1.34
N TYR A 328 -30.22 36.04 2.45
CA TYR A 328 -30.72 34.84 3.11
C TYR A 328 -31.77 34.11 2.26
N ALA A 329 -32.66 34.82 1.57
CA ALA A 329 -33.62 34.23 0.64
C ALA A 329 -32.93 33.51 -0.54
N ILE A 330 -31.87 34.10 -1.10
CA ILE A 330 -31.04 33.44 -2.12
C ILE A 330 -30.38 32.19 -1.54
N ARG A 331 -29.80 32.27 -0.33
CA ARG A 331 -29.15 31.13 0.33
C ARG A 331 -30.11 29.97 0.64
N VAL A 332 -31.37 30.27 0.96
CA VAL A 332 -32.42 29.26 1.21
C VAL A 332 -32.91 28.66 -0.11
N ALA A 333 -33.17 29.46 -1.15
CA ALA A 333 -33.57 28.95 -2.46
C ALA A 333 -32.52 28.01 -3.07
N THR A 334 -31.23 28.37 -3.00
CA THR A 334 -30.13 27.51 -3.46
C THR A 334 -29.95 26.23 -2.63
N ASN A 335 -30.55 26.14 -1.44
CA ASN A 335 -30.54 24.92 -0.62
C ASN A 335 -31.80 24.07 -0.81
N SER A 336 -32.97 24.65 -1.10
CA SER A 336 -34.22 23.89 -1.31
C SER A 336 -34.27 23.24 -2.70
N GLU A 337 -33.76 23.89 -3.74
CA GLU A 337 -33.62 23.26 -5.07
C GLU A 337 -32.62 22.08 -5.06
N ASN A 338 -31.78 22.00 -4.02
CA ASN A 338 -30.82 20.92 -3.81
C ASN A 338 -31.35 19.81 -2.85
N SER A 339 -32.55 19.96 -2.28
CA SER A 339 -33.23 18.91 -1.51
C SER A 339 -34.33 18.21 -2.33
N ASP A 340 -35.02 18.96 -3.20
CA ASP A 340 -36.23 18.47 -3.88
C ASP A 340 -35.91 17.73 -5.21
N LYS A 341 -34.63 17.53 -5.54
CA LYS A 341 -34.16 16.69 -6.65
C LYS A 341 -33.43 15.40 -6.23
N VAL A 342 -33.47 15.04 -4.94
CA VAL A 342 -33.03 13.72 -4.44
C VAL A 342 -34.22 12.75 -4.27
N LEU A 343 -35.44 13.17 -4.66
CA LEU A 343 -36.66 12.35 -4.59
C LEU A 343 -37.52 12.42 -5.87
N SER A 344 -36.90 12.35 -7.06
CA SER A 344 -37.54 11.84 -8.29
C SER A 344 -36.55 11.71 -9.45
N GLU A 345 -35.80 10.61 -9.50
CA GLU A 345 -35.61 9.67 -10.64
C GLU A 345 -34.49 8.64 -10.31
#